data_AF-A0A1G1IET7-F1
#
_entry.id   AF-A0A1G1IET7-F1
#
_cell.length_a   1.000
_cell.length_b   1.000
_cell.length_c   1.000
_cell.angle_alpha   90.00
_cell.angle_beta   90.00
_cell.angle_gamma   90.00
#
_symmetry.space_group_name_H-M   'P 1'
#
loop_
_entity.id
_entity.type
_entity.pdbx_description
1 polymer ?
#
loop_
_entity_poly.entity_id
_entity_poly.type
_entity_poly.pdbx_seq_one_letter_code
_entity_poly.pdbx_strand_id
1 'polypeptide(L)' 'MKCTICKRGEVKPGKVQAEIKVGSDHLLVPVEADVCAECGEAYYSTETMRHLEQVRDDFTRKTIAPPSIGHVYQVS' A
#
# COMPACT_ATOMS: atom_id res chain seq x y z
N MET A 1 -18.84 -6.36 1.44
CA MET A 1 -19.04 -6.48 2.91
C MET A 1 -19.06 -5.08 3.52
N LYS A 2 -19.66 -4.89 4.71
CA LYS A 2 -19.52 -3.62 5.43
C LYS A 2 -18.12 -3.46 5.99
N CYS A 3 -17.53 -2.27 5.82
CA CYS A 3 -16.21 -1.92 6.33
C CYS A 3 -16.18 -2.03 7.85
N THR A 4 -15.22 -2.78 8.40
CA THR A 4 -15.08 -2.97 9.86
C THR A 4 -14.52 -1.72 10.55
N ILE A 5 -13.76 -0.91 9.82
CA ILE A 5 -13.14 0.32 10.33
C ILE A 5 -14.16 1.45 10.48
N CYS A 6 -14.85 1.85 9.40
CA CYS A 6 -15.79 2.96 9.46
C CYS A 6 -17.25 2.55 9.71
N LYS A 7 -17.58 1.25 9.60
CA LYS A 7 -18.93 0.65 9.81
C LYS A 7 -20.04 1.17 8.91
N ARG A 8 -19.75 2.07 7.96
CA ARG A 8 -20.73 2.69 7.06
C ARG A 8 -20.58 2.21 5.63
N GLY A 9 -19.37 2.27 5.10
CA GLY A 9 -19.09 2.01 3.69
C GLY A 9 -19.19 0.54 3.29
N GLU A 10 -19.48 0.34 2.01
CA GLU A 10 -19.39 -0.97 1.36
C GLU A 10 -17.96 -1.17 0.84
N VAL A 11 -17.40 -2.34 1.11
CA VAL A 11 -16.09 -2.78 0.64
C VAL A 11 -16.25 -3.50 -0.69
N LYS A 12 -15.47 -3.09 -1.70
CA LYS A 12 -15.52 -3.61 -3.07
C LYS A 12 -14.11 -3.77 -3.66
N PRO A 13 -13.89 -4.69 -4.61
CA PRO A 13 -12.60 -4.81 -5.30
C PRO A 13 -12.18 -3.51 -5.99
N GLY A 14 -10.89 -3.19 -5.93
CA GLY A 14 -10.28 -2.04 -6.58
C GLY A 14 -8.76 -2.04 -6.53
N LYS A 15 -8.16 -1.03 -7.15
CA LYS A 15 -6.71 -0.80 -7.15
C LYS A 15 -6.33 0.30 -6.18
N VAL A 16 -5.28 0.08 -5.40
CA VAL A 16 -4.73 1.06 -4.46
C VAL A 16 -3.21 1.18 -4.63
N GLN A 17 -2.67 2.30 -4.16
CA GLN A 17 -1.24 2.49 -3.97
C GLN A 17 -0.91 2.13 -2.52
N ALA A 18 -0.42 0.92 -2.27
CA ALA A 18 0.05 0.53 -0.95
C ALA A 18 1.39 1.22 -0.66
N GLU A 19 1.48 1.91 0.47
CA GLU A 19 2.72 2.58 0.90
C GLU A 19 3.53 1.65 1.82
N ILE A 20 4.79 1.37 1.43
CA ILE A 20 5.76 0.68 2.27
C ILE A 20 6.82 1.70 2.69
N LYS A 21 7.07 1.81 4.00
CA LYS A 21 8.09 2.69 4.57
C LYS A 21 9.33 1.90 4.95
N VAL A 22 10.50 2.33 4.46
CA VAL A 22 11.81 1.76 4.81
C VAL A 22 12.74 2.91 5.19
N GLY A 23 12.90 3.17 6.49
CA GLY A 23 13.60 4.37 6.96
C GLY A 23 12.86 5.64 6.51
N SER A 24 13.52 6.48 5.72
CA SER A 24 12.93 7.68 5.11
C SER A 24 12.45 7.45 3.68
N ASP A 25 12.62 6.24 3.13
CA ASP A 25 12.17 5.89 1.80
C ASP A 25 10.71 5.40 1.83
N HIS A 26 9.95 5.83 0.82
CA HIS A 26 8.55 5.46 0.64
C HIS A 26 8.39 4.77 -0.71
N LEU A 27 7.98 3.51 -0.70
CA LEU A 27 7.64 2.76 -1.90
C LEU A 27 6.12 2.78 -2.07
N LEU A 28 5.66 3.22 -3.25
CA LEU A 28 4.26 3.10 -3.64
C LEU A 28 4.10 1.87 -4.55
N VAL A 29 3.36 0.88 -4.08
CA VAL A 29 3.16 -0.39 -4.78
C VAL A 29 1.70 -0.49 -5.23
N PRO A 30 1.42 -0.42 -6.55
CA PRO A 30 0.08 -0.62 -7.08
C PRO A 30 -0.35 -2.07 -6.87
N VAL A 31 -1.45 -2.28 -6.14
CA VAL A 31 -1.97 -3.64 -5.87
C VAL A 31 -3.49 -3.67 -5.96
N GLU A 32 -4.02 -4.87 -6.23
CA GLU A 32 -5.44 -5.16 -6.05
C GLU A 32 -5.75 -5.34 -4.56
N ALA A 33 -6.82 -4.71 -4.11
CA ALA A 33 -7.34 -4.83 -2.76
C ALA A 33 -8.85 -4.61 -2.74
N ASP A 34 -9.49 -5.04 -1.67
CA ASP A 34 -10.87 -4.67 -1.39
C ASP A 34 -10.87 -3.31 -0.69
N VAL A 35 -11.59 -2.32 -1.22
CA VAL A 35 -11.53 -0.92 -0.75
C VAL A 35 -12.91 -0.45 -0.28
N CYS A 36 -12.93 0.19 0.90
CA CYS A 36 -14.13 0.86 1.39
C CYS A 36 -14.42 2.12 0.57
N ALA A 37 -15.61 2.18 -0.05
CA ALA A 37 -16.03 3.32 -0.87
C ALA A 37 -16.23 4.65 -0.09
N GLU A 38 -16.27 4.60 1.24
CA GLU A 38 -16.52 5.79 2.08
C GLU A 38 -15.26 6.33 2.76
N CYS A 39 -14.37 5.47 3.25
CA CYS A 39 -13.19 5.90 4.02
C CYS A 39 -11.85 5.51 3.37
N GLY A 40 -11.87 4.80 2.25
CA GLY A 40 -10.65 4.40 1.53
C GLY A 40 -9.86 3.27 2.18
N GLU A 41 -10.34 2.68 3.27
CA GLU A 41 -9.68 1.55 3.93
C GLU A 41 -9.48 0.40 2.93
N ALA A 42 -8.23 -0.06 2.79
CA ALA A 42 -7.84 -1.14 1.90
C ALA A 42 -7.65 -2.45 2.69
N TYR A 43 -8.28 -3.51 2.23
CA TYR A 43 -8.21 -4.85 2.78
C TYR A 43 -7.40 -5.71 1.81
N TYR A 44 -6.20 -6.10 2.25
CA TYR A 44 -5.27 -6.88 1.45
C TYR A 44 -5.49 -8.38 1.66
N SER A 45 -5.44 -9.13 0.56
CA SER A 45 -5.39 -10.58 0.64
C SER A 45 -4.04 -11.05 1.20
N THR A 46 -3.97 -12.30 1.66
CA THR A 46 -2.69 -12.91 2.08
C THR A 46 -1.67 -12.92 0.96
N GLU A 47 -2.10 -13.08 -0.30
CA GLU A 47 -1.23 -13.03 -1.46
C GLU A 47 -0.65 -11.62 -1.67
N THR A 48 -1.50 -10.59 -1.63
CA THR A 48 -1.07 -9.20 -1.73
C THR A 48 -0.10 -8.84 -0.61
N MET A 49 -0.38 -9.26 0.63
CA MET A 49 0.53 -9.01 1.76
C MET A 49 1.90 -9.66 1.58
N ARG A 50 1.96 -10.91 1.11
CA ARG A 50 3.23 -11.59 0.81
C ARG A 50 4.01 -10.86 -0.28
N HIS A 51 3.32 -10.36 -1.31
CA HIS A 51 3.96 -9.57 -2.36
C HIS A 51 4.57 -8.27 -1.80
N LEU A 52 3.83 -7.54 -0.96
CA LEU A 52 4.32 -6.31 -0.32
C LEU A 52 5.53 -6.60 0.59
N GLU A 53 5.52 -7.71 1.35
CA GLU A 53 6.66 -8.15 2.14
C GLU A 53 7.89 -8.45 1.28
N GLN A 54 7.71 -9.14 0.15
CA GLN A 54 8.79 -9.42 -0.81
C GLN A 54 9.37 -8.13 -1.39
N VAL A 55 8.54 -7.17 -1.78
CA VAL A 55 8.99 -5.87 -2.30
C VAL A 55 9.83 -5.12 -1.27
N ARG A 56 9.39 -5.08 0.00
CA ARG A 56 10.16 -4.47 1.09
C ARG A 56 11.53 -5.12 1.25
N ASP A 57 11.55 -6.45 1.26
CA ASP A 57 12.73 -7.26 1.43
C ASP A 57 13.74 -7.08 0.28
N ASP A 58 13.26 -7.09 -0.96
CA ASP A 58 14.07 -6.89 -2.16
C ASP A 58 14.64 -5.47 -2.23
N PHE A 59 13.87 -4.46 -1.81
CA PHE A 59 14.37 -3.09 -1.70
C PHE A 59 15.45 -2.98 -0.63
N THR A 60 15.21 -3.56 0.55
CA THR A 60 16.17 -3.56 1.67
C THR A 60 17.49 -4.26 1.29
N ARG A 61 17.41 -5.36 0.54
CA ARG A 61 18.58 -6.09 -0.01
C ARG A 61 19.20 -5.44 -1.24
N LYS A 62 18.63 -4.34 -1.74
CA LYS A 62 19.04 -3.65 -2.99
C LYS A 62 18.99 -4.55 -4.23
N THR A 63 18.10 -5.54 -4.21
CA THR A 63 17.78 -6.39 -5.37
C THR A 63 16.91 -5.64 -6.37
N ILE A 64 16.10 -4.69 -5.88
CA ILE A 64 15.37 -3.72 -6.70
C ILE A 64 15.80 -2.29 -6.35
N ALA A 65 15.79 -1.42 -7.35
CA ALA A 65 16.03 0.01 -7.21
C ALA A 65 15.00 0.77 -8.07
N PRO A 66 13.75 0.90 -7.60
CA PRO A 66 12.72 1.60 -8.35
C PRO A 66 13.11 3.06 -8.56
N PRO A 67 12.78 3.66 -9.73
CA PRO A 67 13.04 5.07 -9.95
C PRO A 67 12.20 5.93 -9.01
N SER A 68 12.76 7.05 -8.56
CA SER A 68 11.96 8.07 -7.87
C SER A 68 10.91 8.64 -8.83
N ILE A 69 9.67 8.75 -8.35
CA ILE A 69 8.54 9.35 -9.07
C ILE A 69 8.25 10.79 -8.62
N GLY A 70 9.03 11.32 -7.68
CA GLY A 70 8.84 12.65 -7.09
C GLY A 70 9.71 12.90 -5.87
N HIS A 71 9.62 14.10 -5.31
CA HIS A 71 10.36 14.47 -4.10
C HIS A 71 9.42 14.52 -2.90
N VAL A 72 9.87 13.97 -1.78
CA VAL A 72 9.20 14.11 -0.47
C VAL A 72 9.93 15.22 0.29
N TYR A 73 9.17 16.22 0.75
CA TYR A 73 9.69 17.35 1.53
C TYR A 73 9.11 17.29 2.94
N GLN A 74 9.96 17.32 3.96
CA GLN A 74 9.55 17.44 5.35
C GLN A 74 9.47 18.92 5.72
N VAL A 75 8.31 19.37 6.24
CA VAL A 75 8.14 20.72 6.79
C VAL A 75 8.26 20.63 8.31
N SER A 76 9.24 21.35 8.87
CA SER A 76 9.47 21.49 10.32
C SER A 76 9.00 22.84 10.84
#